data_AF-A0A7D4CNB8-F1
#
_entry.id   AF-A0A7D4CNB8-F1
#
_cell.length_a   1.000
_cell.length_b   1.000
_cell.length_c   1.000
_cell.angle_alpha   90.00
_cell.angle_beta   90.00
_cell.angle_gamma   90.00
#
_symmetry.space_group_name_H-M   'P 1'
#
loop_
_entity.id
_entity.type
_entity.pdbx_description
1 polymer ?
#
loop_
_entity_poly.entity_id
_entity_poly.type
_entity_poly.pdbx_seq_one_letter_code
_entity_poly.pdbx_strand_id
1 'polypeptide(L)'
;MNNMVTYQWELFIAAEILSLLFLILCLLFRYGFKRQSISVLFLLLFLLCMAFEAAIAGLVYRHTGEISSFQIIIFIFLIYACTYGISDFKKLDRYMKKKIGQWRGENLLTPTDIQRMEQEKDPRFIARRDRRNWYIHVLLFAGVHYFFWLFFGTHDKPFMEYLTNLSWLEGSKEVPDNGPFAEPAIYPISFIWCIVFVADTLSCWYNTFFPDKKKTGETLDQSD
;
A
#
# COMPACT_ATOMS: atom_id res chain seq x y z
N MET A 1 -13.65 -7.73 27.37
CA MET A 1 -13.31 -6.41 26.77
C MET A 1 -11.89 -5.95 27.14
N ASN A 2 -11.48 -5.96 28.43
CA ASN A 2 -10.07 -5.66 28.79
C ASN A 2 -9.05 -6.47 28.00
N ASN A 3 -9.23 -7.79 27.89
CA ASN A 3 -8.27 -8.66 27.19
C ASN A 3 -8.06 -8.28 25.70
N MET A 4 -9.07 -7.76 25.01
CA MET A 4 -8.93 -7.36 23.59
C MET A 4 -8.11 -6.09 23.41
N VAL A 5 -8.20 -5.16 24.37
CA VAL A 5 -7.38 -3.93 24.37
C VAL A 5 -5.96 -4.27 24.81
N THR A 6 -5.80 -5.14 25.82
CA THR A 6 -4.49 -5.60 26.28
C THR A 6 -3.69 -6.31 25.19
N TYR A 7 -4.34 -7.19 24.42
CA TYR A 7 -3.70 -7.97 23.36
C TYR A 7 -3.93 -7.40 21.95
N GLN A 8 -4.19 -6.09 21.83
CA GLN A 8 -4.56 -5.46 20.56
C GLN A 8 -3.50 -5.67 19.47
N TRP A 9 -2.22 -5.64 19.83
CA TRP A 9 -1.10 -5.81 18.90
C TRP A 9 -0.96 -7.26 18.43
N GLU A 10 -1.09 -8.21 19.35
CA GLU A 10 -1.03 -9.64 19.06
C GLU A 10 -2.21 -10.05 18.18
N LEU A 11 -3.41 -9.51 18.45
CA LEU A 11 -4.59 -9.74 17.63
C LEU A 11 -4.43 -9.16 16.23
N PHE A 12 -3.85 -7.96 16.09
CA PHE A 12 -3.55 -7.36 14.81
C PHE A 12 -2.54 -8.21 14.02
N ILE A 13 -1.40 -8.57 14.62
CA ILE A 13 -0.37 -9.39 13.95
C ILE A 13 -0.92 -10.76 13.55
N ALA A 14 -1.72 -11.39 14.42
CA ALA A 14 -2.35 -12.67 14.13
C ALA A 14 -3.36 -12.55 12.97
N ALA A 15 -4.16 -11.48 12.94
CA ALA A 15 -5.10 -11.20 11.85
C ALA A 15 -4.38 -10.98 10.52
N GLU A 16 -3.27 -10.23 10.51
CA GLU A 16 -2.43 -10.00 9.32
C GLU A 16 -1.82 -11.27 8.76
N ILE A 17 -1.21 -12.11 9.62
CA ILE A 17 -0.65 -13.40 9.19
C ILE A 17 -1.76 -14.30 8.62
N LEU A 18 -2.91 -14.32 9.27
CA LEU A 18 -4.05 -15.13 8.86
C LEU A 18 -4.68 -14.62 7.55
N SER A 19 -4.78 -13.29 7.38
CA SER A 19 -5.30 -12.66 6.17
C SER A 19 -4.40 -12.98 4.97
N LEU A 20 -3.08 -12.89 5.15
CA LEU A 20 -2.10 -13.26 4.13
C LEU A 20 -2.22 -14.74 3.74
N LEU A 21 -2.39 -15.63 4.74
CA LEU A 21 -2.62 -17.05 4.49
C LEU A 21 -3.90 -17.27 3.66
N PHE A 22 -5.01 -16.61 4.01
CA PHE A 22 -6.25 -16.70 3.25
C PHE A 22 -6.11 -16.15 1.83
N LEU A 23 -5.34 -15.08 1.63
CA LEU A 23 -5.05 -14.56 0.29
C LEU A 23 -4.30 -15.57 -0.57
N ILE A 24 -3.28 -16.23 -0.01
CA ILE A 24 -2.50 -17.28 -0.69
C ILE A 24 -3.41 -18.46 -1.02
N LEU A 25 -4.21 -18.94 -0.06
CA LEU A 25 -5.15 -20.04 -0.26
C LEU A 25 -6.20 -19.69 -1.32
N CYS A 26 -6.74 -18.47 -1.31
CA CYS A 26 -7.64 -17.98 -2.35
C CYS A 26 -7.03 -18.16 -3.75
N LEU A 27 -5.80 -17.70 -3.95
CA LEU A 27 -5.11 -17.80 -5.24
C LEU A 27 -4.79 -19.25 -5.62
N LEU A 28 -4.36 -20.06 -4.65
CA LEU A 28 -4.04 -21.48 -4.85
C LEU A 28 -5.29 -22.28 -5.27
N PHE A 29 -6.41 -22.10 -4.58
CA PHE A 29 -7.66 -22.80 -4.92
C PHE A 29 -8.26 -22.32 -6.24
N ARG A 30 -8.11 -21.04 -6.56
CA ARG A 30 -8.59 -20.47 -7.83
C ARG A 30 -7.85 -21.06 -9.02
N TYR A 31 -6.52 -21.05 -8.99
CA TYR A 31 -5.69 -21.36 -10.15
C TYR A 31 -5.10 -22.76 -10.12
N GLY A 32 -4.66 -23.23 -8.95
CA GLY A 32 -4.13 -24.58 -8.78
C GLY A 32 -5.23 -25.64 -8.88
N PHE A 33 -6.24 -25.54 -8.01
CA PHE A 33 -7.30 -26.54 -7.90
C PHE A 33 -8.54 -26.28 -8.78
N LYS A 34 -8.60 -25.14 -9.49
CA LYS A 34 -9.76 -24.74 -10.31
C LYS A 34 -11.10 -24.74 -9.54
N ARG A 35 -11.07 -24.51 -8.21
CA ARG A 35 -12.26 -24.49 -7.34
C ARG A 35 -12.64 -23.06 -6.97
N GLN A 36 -13.43 -22.43 -7.83
CA GLN A 36 -13.83 -21.03 -7.67
C GLN A 36 -14.62 -20.78 -6.38
N SER A 37 -15.55 -21.65 -6.00
CA SER A 37 -16.37 -21.46 -4.79
C SER A 37 -15.51 -21.43 -3.50
N ILE A 38 -14.47 -22.26 -3.42
CA ILE A 38 -13.56 -22.29 -2.27
C ILE A 38 -12.64 -21.05 -2.28
N SER A 39 -12.19 -20.62 -3.45
CA SER A 39 -11.44 -19.37 -3.57
C SER A 39 -12.25 -18.17 -3.07
N VAL A 40 -13.54 -18.09 -3.41
CA VAL A 40 -14.44 -17.03 -2.92
C VAL A 40 -14.58 -17.07 -1.40
N LEU A 41 -14.67 -18.25 -0.79
CA LEU A 41 -14.68 -18.39 0.67
C LEU A 41 -13.42 -17.80 1.30
N PHE A 42 -12.22 -18.13 0.79
CA PHE A 42 -10.98 -17.58 1.31
C PHE A 42 -10.86 -16.07 1.10
N LEU A 43 -11.38 -15.54 -0.02
CA LEU A 43 -11.46 -14.10 -0.24
C LEU A 43 -12.38 -13.42 0.78
N LEU A 44 -13.53 -14.03 1.11
CA LEU A 44 -14.42 -13.52 2.15
C LEU A 44 -13.77 -13.56 3.54
N LEU A 45 -13.05 -14.63 3.86
CA LEU A 45 -12.31 -14.74 5.12
C LEU A 45 -11.20 -13.69 5.24
N PHE A 46 -10.46 -13.43 4.15
CA PHE A 46 -9.51 -12.31 4.09
C PHE A 46 -10.19 -10.97 4.38
N LEU A 47 -11.33 -10.69 3.75
CA LEU A 47 -12.09 -9.45 4.00
C LEU A 47 -12.61 -9.37 5.45
N LEU A 48 -12.99 -10.50 6.04
CA LEU A 48 -13.41 -10.57 7.43
C LEU A 48 -12.27 -10.25 8.40
N CYS A 49 -11.04 -10.70 8.12
CA CYS A 49 -9.85 -10.30 8.89
C CYS A 49 -9.63 -8.79 8.85
N MET A 50 -9.69 -8.17 7.66
CA MET A 50 -9.57 -6.72 7.53
C MET A 50 -10.67 -5.96 8.31
N ALA A 51 -11.91 -6.45 8.23
CA ALA A 51 -13.03 -5.87 8.98
C ALA A 51 -12.85 -6.03 10.50
N PHE A 52 -12.29 -7.17 10.93
CA PHE A 52 -11.98 -7.44 12.32
C PHE A 52 -10.90 -6.50 12.87
N GLU A 53 -9.83 -6.24 12.12
CA GLU A 53 -8.79 -5.25 12.49
C GLU A 53 -9.39 -3.85 12.67
N ALA A 54 -10.21 -3.41 11.71
CA ALA A 54 -10.93 -2.14 11.81
C ALA A 54 -11.85 -2.09 13.04
N ALA A 55 -12.52 -3.21 13.37
CA ALA A 55 -13.37 -3.31 14.55
C ALA A 55 -12.57 -3.24 15.86
N ILE A 56 -11.40 -3.89 15.95
CA ILE A 56 -10.51 -3.77 17.12
C ILE A 56 -10.07 -2.32 17.28
N ALA A 57 -9.61 -1.65 16.22
CA ALA A 57 -9.21 -0.24 16.28
C ALA A 57 -10.33 0.65 16.84
N GLY A 58 -11.57 0.45 16.38
CA GLY A 58 -12.75 1.14 16.88
C GLY A 58 -13.07 0.83 18.35
N LEU A 59 -12.92 -0.43 18.77
CA LEU A 59 -13.14 -0.83 20.17
C LEU A 59 -12.10 -0.22 21.10
N VAL A 60 -10.83 -0.18 20.70
CA VAL A 60 -9.76 0.47 21.47
C VAL A 60 -10.08 1.94 21.64
N TYR A 61 -10.44 2.65 20.57
CA TYR A 61 -10.82 4.07 20.64
C TYR A 61 -12.02 4.30 21.56
N ARG A 62 -13.05 3.45 21.49
CA ARG A 62 -14.22 3.54 22.38
C ARG A 62 -13.88 3.32 23.85
N HIS A 63 -12.81 2.57 24.15
CA HIS A 63 -12.40 2.26 25.52
C HIS A 63 -11.44 3.31 26.08
N THR A 64 -10.48 3.77 25.29
CA THR A 64 -9.48 4.75 25.72
C THR A 64 -9.96 6.19 25.58
N GLY A 65 -10.85 6.47 24.64
CA GLY A 65 -11.24 7.84 24.26
C GLY A 65 -10.17 8.59 23.45
N GLU A 66 -9.01 7.97 23.23
CA GLU A 66 -7.82 8.58 22.63
C GLU A 66 -7.42 7.83 21.35
N ILE A 67 -6.96 8.57 20.35
CA ILE A 67 -6.38 8.00 19.15
C ILE A 67 -4.92 7.64 19.47
N SER A 68 -4.63 6.35 19.60
CA SER A 68 -3.27 5.86 19.83
C SER A 68 -2.61 5.45 18.52
N SER A 69 -1.29 5.21 18.59
CA SER A 69 -0.46 4.70 17.50
C SER A 69 -1.05 3.45 16.83
N PHE A 70 -1.74 2.62 17.60
CA PHE A 70 -2.40 1.41 17.10
C PHE A 70 -3.48 1.74 16.05
N GLN A 71 -4.38 2.69 16.36
CA GLN A 71 -5.42 3.10 15.42
C GLN A 71 -4.83 3.79 14.18
N ILE A 72 -3.77 4.59 14.36
CA ILE A 72 -3.07 5.25 13.25
C ILE A 72 -2.51 4.22 12.26
N ILE A 73 -1.86 3.17 12.77
CA ILE A 73 -1.29 2.12 11.93
C ILE A 73 -2.39 1.39 11.16
N ILE A 74 -3.46 0.96 11.84
CA ILE A 74 -4.60 0.31 11.17
C ILE A 74 -5.23 1.23 10.13
N PHE A 75 -5.36 2.52 10.42
CA PHE A 75 -5.87 3.50 9.47
C PHE A 75 -5.01 3.60 8.20
N ILE A 76 -3.69 3.61 8.33
CA ILE A 76 -2.76 3.58 7.18
C ILE A 76 -2.96 2.29 6.36
N PHE A 77 -3.04 1.12 7.01
CA PHE A 77 -3.31 -0.15 6.33
C PHE A 77 -4.64 -0.15 5.58
N LEU A 78 -5.71 0.39 6.19
CA LEU A 78 -7.02 0.52 5.54
C LEU A 78 -6.98 1.46 4.34
N ILE A 79 -6.32 2.63 4.46
CA ILE A 79 -6.10 3.54 3.33
C ILE A 79 -5.37 2.82 2.21
N TYR A 80 -4.29 2.10 2.51
CA TYR A 80 -3.53 1.35 1.51
C TYR A 80 -4.41 0.29 0.81
N ALA A 81 -5.16 -0.49 1.58
CA ALA A 81 -6.07 -1.51 1.07
C ALA A 81 -7.13 -0.92 0.12
N CYS A 82 -7.67 0.26 0.45
CA CYS A 82 -8.69 0.94 -0.36
C CYS A 82 -8.12 1.60 -1.62
N THR A 83 -6.89 2.11 -1.57
CA THR A 83 -6.27 2.89 -2.65
C THR A 83 -5.47 2.01 -3.61
N TYR A 84 -4.52 1.24 -3.07
CA TYR A 84 -3.60 0.42 -3.87
C TYR A 84 -3.97 -1.06 -3.86
N GLY A 85 -4.70 -1.53 -2.84
CA GLY A 85 -5.04 -2.95 -2.67
C GLY A 85 -5.72 -3.58 -3.89
N ILE A 86 -6.69 -2.90 -4.52
CA ILE A 86 -7.37 -3.41 -5.72
C ILE A 86 -6.39 -3.54 -6.91
N SER A 87 -5.54 -2.54 -7.12
CA SER A 87 -4.57 -2.55 -8.21
C SER A 87 -3.53 -3.65 -8.02
N ASP A 88 -3.03 -3.81 -6.80
CA ASP A 88 -2.02 -4.79 -6.48
C ASP A 88 -2.58 -6.21 -6.49
N PHE A 89 -3.81 -6.42 -6.00
CA PHE A 89 -4.52 -7.69 -6.16
C PHE A 89 -4.67 -8.07 -7.64
N LYS A 90 -5.01 -7.12 -8.52
CA LYS A 90 -5.08 -7.37 -9.98
C LYS A 90 -3.72 -7.74 -10.58
N LYS A 91 -2.63 -7.14 -10.12
CA LYS A 91 -1.26 -7.51 -10.57
C LYS A 91 -0.91 -8.92 -10.12
N LEU A 92 -1.18 -9.23 -8.85
CA LEU A 92 -0.96 -10.56 -8.27
C LEU A 92 -1.80 -11.63 -8.99
N ASP A 93 -3.07 -11.33 -9.29
CA ASP A 93 -3.97 -12.20 -10.07
C ASP A 93 -3.37 -12.55 -11.45
N ARG A 94 -2.87 -11.55 -12.19
CA ARG A 94 -2.19 -11.76 -13.48
C ARG A 94 -0.90 -12.56 -13.34
N TYR A 95 -0.11 -12.26 -12.33
CA TYR A 95 1.13 -13.00 -12.04
C TYR A 95 0.84 -14.49 -11.80
N MET A 96 -0.19 -14.80 -11.00
CA MET A 96 -0.60 -16.17 -10.71
C MET A 96 -1.13 -16.89 -11.95
N LYS A 97 -1.98 -16.25 -12.76
CA LYS A 97 -2.43 -16.79 -14.05
C LYS A 97 -1.25 -17.15 -14.95
N LYS A 98 -0.27 -16.24 -15.09
CA LYS A 98 0.93 -16.49 -15.90
C LYS A 98 1.75 -17.65 -15.35
N LYS A 99 2.07 -17.64 -14.05
CA LYS A 99 2.95 -18.62 -13.41
C LYS A 99 2.34 -20.03 -13.42
N ILE A 100 1.07 -20.16 -13.04
CA ILE A 100 0.36 -21.44 -12.98
C ILE A 100 -0.01 -21.91 -14.39
N GLY A 101 -0.37 -20.99 -15.29
CA GLY A 101 -0.60 -21.33 -16.70
C GLY A 101 0.64 -21.93 -17.36
N GLN A 102 1.80 -21.30 -17.18
CA GLN A 102 3.09 -21.82 -17.65
C GLN A 102 3.41 -23.21 -17.05
N TRP A 103 3.18 -23.39 -15.75
CA TRP A 103 3.41 -24.67 -15.09
C TRP A 103 2.52 -25.80 -15.62
N ARG A 104 1.30 -25.46 -16.06
CA ARG A 104 0.31 -26.42 -16.58
C ARG A 104 0.32 -26.56 -18.11
N GLY A 105 1.09 -25.73 -18.82
CA GLY A 105 1.00 -25.63 -20.28
C GLY A 105 -0.34 -25.09 -20.80
N GLU A 106 -1.12 -24.40 -19.95
CA GLU A 106 -2.42 -23.82 -20.31
C GLU A 106 -2.33 -22.28 -20.31
N ASN A 107 -2.95 -21.60 -21.27
CA ASN A 107 -3.03 -20.13 -21.25
C ASN A 107 -4.21 -19.67 -20.38
N LEU A 108 -3.92 -19.27 -19.14
CA LEU A 108 -4.91 -18.73 -18.20
C LEU A 108 -5.09 -17.20 -18.31
N LEU A 109 -4.29 -16.52 -19.14
CA LEU A 109 -4.38 -15.07 -19.31
C LEU A 109 -5.57 -14.74 -20.21
N THR A 110 -6.37 -13.78 -19.77
CA THR A 110 -7.47 -13.26 -20.59
C THR A 110 -6.93 -12.33 -21.69
N PRO A 111 -7.66 -12.12 -22.80
CA PRO A 111 -7.26 -11.14 -23.83
C PRO A 111 -7.01 -9.74 -23.25
N THR A 112 -7.82 -9.33 -22.25
CA THR A 112 -7.65 -8.08 -21.52
C THR A 112 -6.37 -8.03 -20.68
N ASP A 113 -5.96 -9.17 -20.09
CA ASP A 113 -4.70 -9.26 -19.35
C ASP A 113 -3.50 -9.09 -20.30
N ILE A 114 -3.57 -9.71 -21.49
CA ILE A 114 -2.53 -9.64 -22.53
C ILE A 114 -2.41 -8.21 -23.07
N GLN A 115 -3.51 -7.58 -23.48
CA GLN A 115 -3.50 -6.20 -23.97
C GLN A 115 -2.90 -5.23 -22.93
N ARG A 116 -3.21 -5.43 -21.65
CA ARG A 116 -2.66 -4.58 -20.59
C ARG A 116 -1.16 -4.82 -20.39
N MET A 117 -0.70 -6.06 -20.47
CA MET A 117 0.72 -6.38 -20.44
C MET A 117 1.48 -5.81 -21.64
N GLU A 118 0.85 -5.76 -22.81
CA GLU A 118 1.41 -5.14 -24.02
C GLU A 118 1.47 -3.61 -23.89
N GLN A 119 0.42 -2.98 -23.38
CA GLN A 119 0.44 -1.54 -23.06
C GLN A 119 1.54 -1.21 -22.05
N GLU A 120 1.80 -2.10 -21.09
CA GLU A 120 2.89 -1.96 -20.12
C GLU A 120 4.29 -2.19 -20.72
N LYS A 121 4.40 -2.49 -22.02
CA LYS A 121 5.67 -2.42 -22.76
C LYS A 121 5.93 -1.03 -23.36
N ASP A 122 4.88 -0.22 -23.60
CA ASP A 122 5.03 1.13 -24.13
C ASP A 122 5.52 2.10 -23.04
N PRO A 123 6.72 2.71 -23.19
CA PRO A 123 7.26 3.67 -22.22
C PRO A 123 6.35 4.89 -22.02
N ARG A 124 5.61 5.32 -23.06
CA ARG A 124 4.68 6.46 -22.95
C ARG A 124 3.45 6.14 -22.13
N PHE A 125 3.00 4.89 -22.16
CA PHE A 125 1.91 4.41 -21.32
C PHE A 125 2.35 4.31 -19.86
N ILE A 126 3.54 3.75 -19.60
CA ILE A 126 4.14 3.67 -18.26
C ILE A 126 4.25 5.08 -17.66
N ALA A 127 4.88 6.03 -18.35
CA ALA A 127 5.09 7.37 -17.82
C ALA A 127 3.76 8.11 -17.50
N ARG A 128 2.71 7.94 -18.33
CA ARG A 128 1.38 8.53 -18.06
C ARG A 128 0.73 7.92 -16.81
N ARG A 129 0.81 6.59 -16.68
CA ARG A 129 0.27 5.86 -15.52
C ARG A 129 1.01 6.26 -14.25
N ASP A 130 2.34 6.30 -14.29
CA ASP A 130 3.18 6.60 -13.15
C ASP A 130 2.92 8.04 -12.65
N ARG A 131 2.81 9.03 -13.56
CA ARG A 131 2.39 10.40 -13.17
C ARG A 131 1.04 10.47 -12.48
N ARG A 132 0.04 9.73 -12.99
CA ARG A 132 -1.28 9.67 -12.34
C ARG A 132 -1.19 9.07 -10.94
N ASN A 133 -0.44 7.99 -10.79
CA ASN A 133 -0.24 7.35 -9.49
C ASN A 133 0.50 8.28 -8.53
N TRP A 134 1.48 9.03 -9.04
CA TRP A 134 2.19 10.05 -8.27
C TRP A 134 1.25 11.16 -7.79
N TYR A 135 0.36 11.70 -8.63
CA TYR A 135 -0.63 12.69 -8.18
C TYR A 135 -1.54 12.16 -7.06
N ILE A 136 -1.96 10.89 -7.15
CA ILE A 136 -2.73 10.23 -6.08
C ILE A 136 -1.88 10.12 -4.81
N HIS A 137 -0.61 9.71 -4.93
CA HIS A 137 0.28 9.57 -3.79
C HIS A 137 0.58 10.93 -3.13
N VAL A 138 0.79 11.99 -3.90
CA VAL A 138 0.94 13.37 -3.41
C VAL A 138 -0.30 13.82 -2.64
N LEU A 139 -1.49 13.60 -3.20
CA LEU A 139 -2.75 13.98 -2.54
C LEU A 139 -2.93 13.22 -1.22
N LEU A 140 -2.66 11.91 -1.24
CA LEU A 140 -2.75 11.06 -0.06
C LEU A 140 -1.71 11.44 0.99
N PHE A 141 -0.47 11.67 0.58
CA PHE A 141 0.62 12.13 1.44
C PHE A 141 0.26 13.46 2.12
N ALA A 142 -0.16 14.46 1.35
CA ALA A 142 -0.56 15.76 1.87
C ALA A 142 -1.79 15.65 2.80
N GLY A 143 -2.80 14.87 2.40
CA GLY A 143 -4.02 14.68 3.19
C GLY A 143 -3.76 14.00 4.53
N VAL A 144 -2.93 12.96 4.55
CA VAL A 144 -2.60 12.23 5.79
C VAL A 144 -1.67 13.04 6.68
N HIS A 145 -0.68 13.76 6.13
CA HIS A 145 0.18 14.63 6.94
C HIS A 145 -0.57 15.85 7.49
N TYR A 146 -1.53 16.38 6.74
CA TYR A 146 -2.43 17.42 7.24
C TYR A 146 -3.32 16.88 8.37
N PHE A 147 -3.86 15.66 8.22
CA PHE A 147 -4.56 14.98 9.31
C PHE A 147 -3.65 14.78 10.53
N PHE A 148 -2.41 14.33 10.35
CA PHE A 148 -1.46 14.20 11.46
C PHE A 148 -1.18 15.52 12.15
N TRP A 149 -1.03 16.60 11.39
CA TRP A 149 -0.82 17.93 11.96
C TRP A 149 -2.04 18.39 12.77
N LEU A 150 -3.27 18.18 12.28
CA LEU A 150 -4.50 18.57 13.00
C LEU A 150 -4.69 17.86 14.34
N PHE A 151 -4.34 16.56 14.41
CA PHE A 151 -4.64 15.74 15.59
C PHE A 151 -3.43 15.53 16.50
N PHE A 152 -2.22 15.60 15.96
CA PHE A 152 -0.97 15.28 16.67
C PHE A 152 0.12 16.34 16.50
N GLY A 153 -0.20 17.47 15.84
CA GLY A 153 0.74 18.57 15.66
C GLY A 153 1.01 19.33 16.96
N THR A 154 2.19 19.90 17.06
CA THR A 154 2.56 20.85 18.14
C THR A 154 1.83 22.19 18.01
N HIS A 155 1.35 22.53 16.80
CA HIS A 155 0.60 23.76 16.46
C HIS A 155 1.35 25.07 16.76
N ASP A 156 2.65 25.02 17.04
CA ASP A 156 3.50 26.20 17.27
C ASP A 156 3.80 26.95 15.97
N LYS A 157 3.77 26.26 14.82
CA LYS A 157 3.99 26.84 13.49
C LYS A 157 2.90 26.45 12.50
N PRO A 158 2.68 27.26 11.45
CA PRO A 158 1.79 26.89 10.37
C PRO A 158 2.25 25.61 9.66
N PHE A 159 1.31 24.77 9.23
CA PHE A 159 1.59 23.53 8.50
C PHE A 159 2.58 23.70 7.33
N MET A 160 2.46 24.81 6.58
CA MET A 160 3.33 25.11 5.44
C MET A 160 4.80 25.31 5.80
N GLU A 161 5.10 25.73 7.03
CA GLU A 161 6.49 25.87 7.48
C GLU A 161 7.16 24.51 7.57
N TYR A 162 6.46 23.46 8.02
CA TYR A 162 7.02 22.12 8.11
C TYR A 162 7.21 21.42 6.75
N LEU A 163 6.44 21.81 5.73
CA LEU A 163 6.61 21.30 4.37
C LEU A 163 7.77 21.96 3.63
N THR A 164 8.11 23.19 3.98
CA THR A 164 9.14 23.99 3.30
C THR A 164 10.48 23.96 4.03
N ASN A 165 10.44 23.89 5.36
CA ASN A 165 11.61 23.73 6.20
C ASN A 165 11.82 22.25 6.56
N LEU A 166 12.79 21.61 5.93
CA LEU A 166 13.13 20.20 6.14
C LEU A 166 14.14 19.98 7.29
N SER A 167 14.47 21.00 8.09
CA SER A 167 15.44 20.88 9.19
C SER A 167 15.05 19.83 10.23
N TRP A 168 13.75 19.55 10.38
CA TRP A 168 13.25 18.51 11.28
C TRP A 168 13.56 17.08 10.79
N LEU A 169 14.03 16.90 9.55
CA LEU A 169 14.50 15.61 9.02
C LEU A 169 15.99 15.34 9.29
N GLU A 170 16.75 16.31 9.81
CA GLU A 170 18.21 16.20 9.97
C GLU A 170 18.64 15.46 11.27
N GLY A 171 17.75 15.37 12.27
CA GLY A 171 18.03 14.75 13.57
C GLY A 171 17.27 13.44 13.78
N SER A 172 17.92 12.30 13.55
CA SER A 172 17.28 10.99 13.67
C SER A 172 17.63 10.29 15.00
N LYS A 173 16.65 10.23 15.92
CA LYS A 173 16.35 9.11 16.85
C LYS A 173 15.26 9.46 17.86
N GLU A 174 15.08 10.73 18.20
CA GLU A 174 14.08 11.23 19.15
C GLU A 174 13.20 12.31 18.48
N VAL A 175 12.01 12.56 19.03
CA VAL A 175 11.12 13.64 18.56
C VAL A 175 11.87 14.96 18.75
N PRO A 176 12.19 15.71 17.67
CA PRO A 176 12.84 17.00 17.83
C PRO A 176 11.91 17.95 18.58
N ASP A 177 12.43 18.73 19.54
CA ASP A 177 11.64 19.76 20.25
C ASP A 177 10.98 20.78 19.29
N ASN A 178 11.53 20.91 18.09
CA ASN A 178 11.03 21.75 17.00
C ASN A 178 10.36 20.96 15.86
N GLY A 179 10.00 19.71 16.12
CA GLY A 179 9.37 18.81 15.15
C GLY A 179 7.89 19.14 14.91
N PRO A 180 7.33 18.73 13.76
CA PRO A 180 5.93 19.00 13.42
C PRO A 180 4.89 18.30 14.28
N PHE A 181 5.28 17.29 15.06
CA PHE A 181 4.37 16.39 15.76
C PHE A 181 4.77 16.22 17.23
N ALA A 182 3.78 16.34 18.12
CA ALA A 182 3.94 16.15 19.55
C ALA A 182 3.92 14.66 19.95
N GLU A 183 3.26 13.82 19.15
CA GLU A 183 3.10 12.40 19.45
C GLU A 183 4.35 11.59 19.04
N PRO A 184 4.99 10.87 19.98
CA PRO A 184 6.24 10.14 19.70
C PRO A 184 6.15 9.07 18.62
N ALA A 185 4.95 8.52 18.38
CA ALA A 185 4.75 7.53 17.33
C ALA A 185 4.56 8.13 15.93
N ILE A 186 4.07 9.37 15.83
CA ILE A 186 3.78 10.01 14.54
C ILE A 186 5.05 10.46 13.84
N TYR A 187 6.02 10.98 14.58
CA TYR A 187 7.27 11.49 14.00
C TYR A 187 8.03 10.39 13.22
N PRO A 188 8.32 9.19 13.77
CA PRO A 188 9.00 8.12 13.03
C PRO A 188 8.23 7.65 11.79
N ILE A 189 6.90 7.53 11.90
CA ILE A 189 6.04 7.13 10.78
C ILE A 189 6.13 8.16 9.65
N SER A 190 5.98 9.44 9.98
CA SER A 190 6.03 10.54 9.02
C SER A 190 7.43 10.68 8.40
N PHE A 191 8.49 10.50 9.19
CA PHE A 191 9.86 10.49 8.71
C PHE A 191 10.11 9.39 7.68
N ILE A 192 9.74 8.14 7.98
CA ILE A 192 9.88 7.02 7.04
C ILE A 192 9.04 7.26 5.79
N TRP A 193 7.82 7.77 5.94
CA TRP A 193 6.95 8.04 4.79
C TRP A 193 7.50 9.18 3.92
N CYS A 194 8.06 10.25 4.48
CA CYS A 194 8.79 11.28 3.73
C CYS A 194 9.88 10.66 2.85
N ILE A 195 10.69 9.75 3.40
CA ILE A 195 11.76 9.07 2.63
C ILE A 195 11.15 8.26 1.48
N VAL A 196 10.11 7.46 1.75
CA VAL A 196 9.41 6.66 0.73
C VAL A 196 8.80 7.56 -0.35
N PHE A 197 8.21 8.70 0.04
CA PHE A 197 7.61 9.67 -0.88
C PHE A 197 8.65 10.32 -1.80
N VAL A 198 9.83 10.67 -1.27
CA VAL A 198 10.94 11.18 -2.08
C VAL A 198 11.43 10.11 -3.05
N ALA A 199 11.63 8.87 -2.58
CA ALA A 199 12.05 7.76 -3.44
C ALA A 199 11.04 7.48 -4.57
N ASP A 200 9.74 7.46 -4.26
CA ASP A 200 8.67 7.28 -5.25
C ASP A 200 8.60 8.44 -6.26
N THR A 201 8.76 9.67 -5.78
CA THR A 201 8.86 10.86 -6.63
C THR A 201 10.03 10.72 -7.61
N LEU A 202 11.23 10.43 -7.11
CA LEU A 202 12.40 10.24 -7.96
C LEU A 202 12.19 9.12 -8.99
N SER A 203 11.59 8.00 -8.58
CA SER A 203 11.30 6.88 -9.47
C SER A 203 10.30 7.25 -10.58
N CYS A 204 9.20 7.92 -10.24
CA CYS A 204 8.17 8.32 -11.19
C CYS A 204 8.72 9.34 -12.22
N TRP A 205 9.50 10.31 -11.76
CA TRP A 205 10.06 11.33 -12.64
C TRP A 205 11.23 10.81 -13.47
N TYR A 206 12.03 9.87 -12.94
CA TYR A 206 13.04 9.16 -13.73
C TYR A 206 12.41 8.48 -14.96
N ASN A 207 11.33 7.73 -14.78
CA ASN A 207 10.62 7.08 -15.90
C ASN A 207 9.99 8.08 -16.88
N THR A 208 9.69 9.29 -16.42
CA THR A 208 9.11 10.35 -17.27
C THR A 208 10.16 11.05 -18.12
N PHE A 209 11.34 11.36 -17.57
CA PHE A 209 12.42 12.05 -18.28
C PHE A 209 13.33 11.10 -19.05
N PHE A 210 13.52 9.88 -18.55
CA PHE A 210 14.37 8.85 -19.15
C PHE A 210 13.57 7.56 -19.39
N PRO A 211 12.62 7.57 -20.36
CA PRO A 211 11.85 6.39 -20.69
C PRO A 211 12.78 5.29 -21.22
N ASP A 212 12.74 4.13 -20.57
CA ASP A 212 13.63 3.02 -20.84
C ASP A 212 13.39 2.46 -22.26
N LYS A 213 14.34 2.65 -23.17
CA LYS A 213 14.22 2.27 -24.59
C LYS A 213 14.40 0.77 -24.83
N LYS A 214 14.86 0.01 -23.83
CA LYS A 214 15.31 -1.39 -23.99
C LYS A 214 14.20 -2.43 -24.16
N LYS A 215 12.96 -2.15 -23.79
CA LYS A 215 11.84 -3.12 -23.97
C LYS A 215 11.25 -3.17 -25.39
N THR A 216 11.66 -2.25 -26.26
CA THR A 216 11.13 -2.14 -27.62
C THR A 216 11.92 -2.98 -28.63
N GLY A 217 13.14 -3.41 -28.29
CA GLY A 217 14.06 -4.08 -29.22
C GLY A 217 13.89 -5.60 -29.37
N GLU A 218 13.43 -6.32 -28.34
CA GLU A 218 13.35 -7.79 -28.38
C GLU A 218 12.16 -8.35 -29.18
N THR A 219 11.28 -7.50 -29.73
CA THR A 219 10.12 -7.96 -30.53
C THR A 219 10.28 -7.77 -32.03
N LEU A 220 11.38 -7.17 -32.49
CA LEU A 220 11.65 -6.95 -33.92
C LEU A 220 12.69 -7.93 -34.51
N ASP A 221 13.23 -8.85 -33.71
CA ASP A 221 14.31 -9.77 -34.13
C ASP A 221 13.89 -11.26 -34.07
N GLN A 222 12.58 -11.54 -34.06
CA GLN A 222 12.02 -12.91 -34.13
C GLN A 222 11.06 -13.11 -35.31
N SER A 223 11.11 -12.22 -36.29
CA SER A 223 10.40 -12.35 -37.56
C SER A 223 11.39 -12.19 -38.70
N ASP A 224 12.26 -13.19 -38.87
CA ASP A 224 12.91 -13.54 -40.14
C ASP A 224 13.20 -15.05 -40.15
#